data_AF-A0A644T2F3-F1
#
_entry.id   AF-A0A644T2F3-F1
#
_cell.length_a   1.000
_cell.length_b   1.000
_cell.length_c   1.000
_cell.angle_alpha   90.00
_cell.angle_beta   90.00
_cell.angle_gamma   90.00
#
_symmetry.space_group_name_H-M   'P 1'
#
loop_
_entity.id
_entity.type
_entity.pdbx_description
1 polymer ?
#
loop_
_entity_poly.entity_id
_entity_poly.type
_entity_poly.pdbx_seq_one_letter_code
_entity_poly.pdbx_strand_id
1 'polypeptide(L)' 'MSLTLEELVETAIENQRIILELELKKGVPLNYLDENGQYTLRYPDGHTEIRSIAEAQQVG' A
#
# COMPACT_ATOMS: atom_id res chain seq x y z
N MET A 1 -19.66 -25.46 6.90
CA MET A 1 -20.33 -24.17 6.65
C MET A 1 -19.43 -23.36 5.75
N SER A 2 -19.98 -22.75 4.71
CA SER A 2 -19.26 -21.82 3.83
C SER A 2 -19.57 -20.41 4.30
N LEU A 3 -18.57 -19.54 4.31
CA LEU A 3 -18.75 -18.12 4.61
C LEU A 3 -19.63 -17.48 3.53
N THR A 4 -20.45 -16.52 3.93
CA THR A 4 -21.14 -15.60 3.03
C THR A 4 -20.15 -14.64 2.38
N LEU A 5 -20.58 -13.93 1.34
CA LEU A 5 -19.77 -12.90 0.69
C LEU A 5 -19.37 -11.79 1.68
N GLU A 6 -20.30 -11.40 2.56
CA GLU A 6 -20.07 -10.36 3.56
C GLU A 6 -19.00 -10.78 4.57
N GLU A 7 -19.11 -11.99 5.12
CA GLU A 7 -18.08 -12.54 6.02
C GLU A 7 -16.73 -12.71 5.32
N LEU A 8 -16.70 -13.07 4.03
CA LEU A 8 -15.47 -13.14 3.24
C LEU A 8 -14.82 -11.76 3.06
N VAL A 9 -15.62 -10.73 2.82
CA VAL A 9 -15.14 -9.35 2.65
C VAL A 9 -14.59 -8.80 3.97
N GLU A 10 -15.31 -8.97 5.08
CA GLU A 10 -14.83 -8.57 6.41
C GLU A 10 -13.51 -9.28 6.76
N THR A 11 -13.46 -10.60 6.55
CA THR A 11 -12.26 -11.40 6.77
C THR A 11 -11.10 -10.93 5.90
N ALA A 12 -11.35 -10.59 4.62
CA ALA A 12 -10.31 -10.07 3.72
C ALA A 12 -9.78 -8.70 4.19
N ILE A 13 -10.66 -7.81 4.65
CA ILE A 13 -10.28 -6.49 5.19
C ILE A 13 -9.41 -6.65 6.44
N GLU A 14 -9.81 -7.51 7.38
CA GLU A 14 -9.02 -7.79 8.59
C GLU A 14 -7.65 -8.39 8.25
N ASN A 15 -7.62 -9.34 7.32
CA ASN A 15 -6.39 -9.99 6.88
C ASN A 15 -5.47 -9.05 6.09
N GLN A 16 -6.01 -8.03 5.42
CA GLN A 16 -5.24 -7.09 4.61
C GLN A 16 -4.15 -6.39 5.45
N ARG A 17 -4.44 -6.06 6.72
CA ARG A 17 -3.45 -5.47 7.63
C ARG A 17 -2.26 -6.40 7.88
N ILE A 18 -2.52 -7.68 8.11
CA ILE A 18 -1.49 -8.69 8.40
C ILE A 18 -0.62 -8.91 7.15
N ILE A 19 -1.27 -9.03 5.98
CA ILE A 19 -0.58 -9.20 4.70
C ILE A 19 0.33 -7.98 4.44
N LEU A 20 -0.20 -6.76 4.61
CA LEU A 20 0.56 -5.53 4.39
C LEU A 20 1.78 -5.45 5.31
N GLU A 21 1.64 -5.80 6.59
CA GLU A 21 2.75 -5.83 7.54
C GLU A 21 3.84 -6.84 7.15
N LEU A 22 3.45 -8.02 6.66
CA LEU A 22 4.38 -9.04 6.20
C LEU A 22 5.12 -8.63 4.92
N GLU A 23 4.44 -8.03 3.95
CA GLU A 23 5.07 -7.53 2.72
C GLU A 23 6.04 -6.38 3.01
N LEU A 24 5.68 -5.47 3.92
CA LEU A 24 6.59 -4.43 4.39
C LEU A 24 7.87 -4.97 5.02
N LYS A 25 7.76 -6.03 5.83
CA LYS A 25 8.94 -6.69 6.43
C LYS A 25 9.86 -7.33 5.39
N LYS A 26 9.34 -7.68 4.20
CA LYS A 26 10.15 -8.17 3.08
C LYS A 26 10.85 -7.04 2.31
N GLY A 27 10.60 -5.78 2.67
CA GLY A 27 11.12 -4.61 1.97
C GLY A 27 10.39 -4.32 0.66
N VAL A 28 9.18 -4.87 0.45
CA VAL A 28 8.37 -4.53 -0.71
C VAL A 28 7.94 -3.07 -0.57
N PRO A 29 8.24 -2.20 -1.56
CA PRO A 29 7.82 -0.82 -1.51
C PRO A 29 6.29 -0.76 -1.54
N LEU A 30 5.71 -0.13 -0.52
CA LEU A 30 4.26 0.01 -0.37
C LEU A 30 3.68 0.96 -1.42
N ASN A 31 4.52 1.83 -1.97
CA ASN A 31 4.16 2.81 -2.97
C ASN A 31 4.38 2.22 -4.35
N TYR A 32 3.33 2.25 -5.17
CA TYR A 32 3.45 1.98 -6.60
C TYR A 32 4.32 3.06 -7.25
N LEU A 33 5.27 2.61 -8.05
CA LEU A 33 5.97 3.46 -9.00
C LEU A 33 5.11 3.55 -10.26
N ASP A 34 4.80 4.77 -10.67
CA ASP A 34 4.24 5.00 -11.99
C ASP A 34 5.31 4.74 -13.08
N GLU A 35 4.88 4.82 -14.35
CA GLU A 35 5.76 4.69 -15.51
C GLU A 35 6.90 5.72 -15.58
N ASN A 36 6.81 6.80 -14.80
CA ASN A 36 7.81 7.85 -14.70
C ASN A 36 8.75 7.66 -13.49
N GLY A 37 8.61 6.57 -12.73
CA GLY A 37 9.40 6.32 -11.53
C GLY A 37 9.04 7.20 -10.34
N GLN A 38 7.80 7.69 -10.28
CA GLN A 38 7.27 8.48 -9.18
C GLN A 38 6.46 7.60 -8.23
N TYR A 39 6.67 7.81 -6.93
CA TYR A 39 5.82 7.23 -5.90
C TYR A 39 4.55 8.06 -5.76
N THR A 40 3.40 7.39 -5.74
CA THR A 40 2.12 8.02 -5.39
C THR A 40 1.62 7.46 -4.07
N LEU A 41 1.37 8.34 -3.09
CA LEU A 41 0.78 7.99 -1.79
C LEU A 41 -0.57 8.71 -1.64
N ARG A 42 -1.66 7.94 -1.57
CA ARG A 42 -3.01 8.48 -1.37
C ARG A 42 -3.46 8.26 0.07
N TYR A 43 -3.86 9.34 0.73
CA TYR A 43 -4.31 9.36 2.11
C TYR A 43 -5.83 9.11 2.19
N PRO A 44 -6.34 8.64 3.35
CA PRO A 44 -7.77 8.39 3.54
C PRO A 44 -8.67 9.63 3.38
N ASP A 45 -8.14 10.82 3.60
CA ASP A 45 -8.82 12.11 3.41
C ASP A 45 -8.90 12.55 1.94
N GLY A 46 -8.33 11.75 1.02
CA GLY A 46 -8.29 12.02 -0.40
C GLY A 46 -7.06 12.82 -0.86
N HIS A 47 -6.20 13.27 0.05
CA HIS A 47 -4.92 13.89 -0.30
C HIS A 47 -4.01 12.90 -1.04
N THR A 48 -3.21 13.40 -1.98
CA THR A 48 -2.25 12.58 -2.73
C THR A 48 -0.90 13.28 -2.77
N GLU A 49 0.15 12.58 -2.33
CA GLU A 49 1.54 13.01 -2.51
C GLU A 49 2.18 12.26 -3.67
N ILE A 50 2.92 12.99 -4.50
CA ILE A 50 3.73 12.44 -5.58
C ILE A 50 5.17 12.85 -5.32
N ARG A 51 6.09 11.88 -5.28
CA ARG A 51 7.54 12.13 -5.10
C ARG A 51 8.38 11.36 -6.09
N SER A 52 9.41 12.00 -6.63
CA SER A 52 10.39 11.33 -7.49
C SER A 52 11.41 10.54 -6.66
N ILE A 53 11.81 9.35 -7.14
CA ILE A 53 12.93 8.59 -6.57
C ILE A 53 14.19 9.46 -6.46
N ALA A 54 14.45 10.31 -7.47
CA ALA A 54 15.65 11.14 -7.53
C ALA A 54 15.70 12.18 -6.39
N GLU A 55 14.53 12.62 -5.91
CA GLU A 55 14.41 13.57 -4.80
C GLU A 55 14.52 12.84 -3.45
N ALA A 56 13.99 11.62 -3.35
CA ALA A 56 14.03 10.80 -2.14
C ALA A 56 15.44 10.32 -1.76
N GLN A 57 16.34 10.16 -2.75
CA GLN A 57 17.73 9.74 -2.52
C GLN A 57 18.66 10.88 -2.05
N GLN A 58 18.26 12.15 -2.17
CA GLN A 58 19.07 13.29 -1.70
C GLN A 58 18.90 13.60 -0.21
N VAL A 59 17.97 12.93 0.47
CA VAL A 59 17.64 13.14 1.89
C VAL A 59 18.20 12.04 2.80
N GLY A 60 19.11 11.20 2.30
CA GLY A 60 19.78 10.10 3.03
C GLY A 60 21.19 10.43 3.46
#